data_AF-A0A4R7Z7X4-F1
#
_entry.id   AF-A0A4R7Z7X4-F1
#
_cell.length_a   1.000
_cell.length_b   1.000
_cell.length_c   1.000
_cell.angle_alpha   90.00
_cell.angle_beta   90.00
_cell.angle_gamma   90.00
#
_symmetry.space_group_name_H-M   'P 1'
#
loop_
_entity.id
_entity.type
_entity.pdbx_description
1 polymer ?
#
loop_
_entity_poly.entity_id
_entity_poly.type
_entity_poly.pdbx_seq_one_letter_code
_entity_poly.pdbx_strand_id
1 'polypeptide(L)' 'MKFSKLLASPLNKTLEFMEVQQFDYRLKKIKPPFKNNGHLKNKGTKRVLKIEKEKSYYLITWSFQYNS' A
#
# COMPACT_ATOMS: atom_id res chain seq x y z
N MET A 1 -7.08 15.95 7.02
CA MET A 1 -6.58 14.99 6.00
C MET A 1 -7.23 13.61 6.24
N LYS A 2 -8.06 13.11 5.32
CA LYS A 2 -8.88 11.89 5.50
C LYS A 2 -8.07 10.57 5.33
N PHE A 3 -6.93 10.62 4.65
CA PHE A 3 -6.13 9.43 4.26
C PHE A 3 -5.01 9.05 5.22
N SER A 4 -4.72 9.86 6.25
CA SER A 4 -3.66 9.54 7.23
C SER A 4 -3.93 8.22 7.96
N LYS A 5 -5.21 7.85 8.14
CA LYS A 5 -5.64 6.57 8.72
C LYS A 5 -5.39 5.35 7.82
N LEU A 6 -5.12 5.56 6.53
CA LEU A 6 -4.89 4.48 5.56
C LEU A 6 -3.40 4.19 5.35
N LEU A 7 -2.51 5.06 5.85
CA LEU A 7 -1.08 4.80 5.85
C LEU A 7 -0.76 3.61 6.76
N ALA A 8 0.14 2.73 6.32
CA ALA A 8 0.47 1.44 6.95
C ALA A 8 -0.70 0.45 7.10
N SER A 9 -1.90 0.78 6.58
CA SER A 9 -3.03 -0.14 6.58
C SER A 9 -2.85 -1.25 5.54
N PRO A 10 -3.54 -2.40 5.71
CA PRO A 10 -3.55 -3.45 4.69
C PRO A 10 -4.06 -2.89 3.36
N LEU A 11 -3.38 -3.25 2.27
CA LEU A 11 -3.74 -2.75 0.93
C LEU A 11 -5.23 -2.97 0.63
N ASN A 12 -5.75 -4.17 0.90
CA ASN A 12 -7.15 -4.51 0.63
C ASN A 12 -8.13 -3.56 1.33
N LYS A 13 -7.87 -3.18 2.59
CA LYS A 13 -8.73 -2.24 3.32
C LYS A 13 -8.69 -0.83 2.73
N THR A 14 -7.53 -0.42 2.21
CA THR A 14 -7.42 0.86 1.51
C THR A 14 -8.20 0.84 0.21
N LEU A 15 -8.14 -0.26 -0.56
CA LEU A 15 -8.85 -0.37 -1.82
C LEU A 15 -10.37 -0.34 -1.64
N GLU A 16 -10.86 -1.11 -0.68
CA GLU A 16 -12.28 -1.11 -0.30
C GLU A 16 -12.77 0.29 0.10
N PHE A 17 -11.98 1.03 0.89
CA PHE A 17 -12.30 2.42 1.23
C PHE A 17 -12.36 3.32 -0.01
N MET A 18 -11.42 3.17 -0.95
CA MET A 18 -11.41 3.99 -2.17
C MET A 18 -12.62 3.69 -3.06
N GLU A 19 -13.02 2.43 -3.15
CA GLU A 19 -14.21 2.00 -3.91
C GLU A 19 -15.50 2.53 -3.28
N VAL A 20 -15.66 2.39 -1.96
CA VAL A 20 -16.83 2.92 -1.22
C VAL A 20 -16.94 4.44 -1.35
N GLN A 21 -15.82 5.15 -1.42
CA GLN A 21 -15.80 6.60 -1.62
C GLN A 21 -15.80 7.01 -3.11
N GLN A 22 -15.86 6.05 -4.04
CA GLN A 22 -15.82 6.27 -5.49
C GLN A 22 -14.63 7.13 -5.93
N PHE A 23 -13.48 6.94 -5.30
CA PHE A 23 -12.25 7.63 -5.67
C PHE A 23 -11.53 6.86 -6.78
N ASP A 24 -11.20 7.56 -7.87
CA ASP A 24 -10.29 7.01 -8.87
C ASP A 24 -8.91 6.81 -8.27
N TYR A 25 -8.34 5.60 -8.44
CA TYR A 25 -7.03 5.28 -7.92
C TYR A 25 -6.19 4.44 -8.87
N ARG A 26 -4.87 4.50 -8.69
CA ARG A 26 -3.90 3.62 -9.33
C ARG A 26 -2.96 3.02 -8.30
N LEU A 27 -2.52 1.79 -8.56
CA LEU A 27 -1.63 1.05 -7.66
C LEU A 27 -0.19 1.10 -8.15
N LYS A 28 0.73 1.52 -7.28
CA LYS A 28 2.18 1.46 -7.50
C LYS A 28 2.82 0.54 -6.48
N LYS A 29 3.36 -0.57 -6.94
CA LYS A 29 4.14 -1.49 -6.08
C LYS A 29 5.58 -1.01 -5.99
N ILE A 30 6.10 -0.83 -4.77
CA ILE A 30 7.53 -0.68 -4.52
C ILE A 30 8.05 -1.99 -3.94
N LYS A 31 9.12 -2.51 -4.55
CA LYS A 31 9.90 -3.60 -3.95
C LYS A 31 10.88 -2.96 -2.96
N PRO A 32 10.86 -3.31 -1.66
CA PRO A 32 11.91 -2.85 -0.77
C PRO A 32 13.27 -3.32 -1.30
N PRO A 33 14.36 -2.55 -1.04
CA PRO A 33 15.71 -2.98 -1.44
C PRO A 33 15.99 -4.32 -0.77
N PHE A 34 16.04 -5.37 -1.58
CA PHE A 34 16.24 -6.75 -1.14
C PHE A 34 17.68 -6.88 -0.63
N LYS A 35 17.89 -6.70 0.68
CA LYS A 35 19.17 -7.00 1.36
C LYS A 35 19.10 -8.16 2.36
N ASN A 36 17.97 -8.86 2.46
CA ASN A 36 17.89 -10.10 3.25
C ASN A 36 17.84 -11.31 2.34
N ASN A 37 19.03 -11.86 2.06
CA ASN A 37 19.21 -13.22 1.61
C ASN A 37 18.79 -14.18 2.73
N GLY A 38 17.75 -14.97 2.47
CA GLY A 38 17.40 -16.13 3.30
C GLY A 38 16.42 -15.84 4.45
N HIS A 39 15.46 -16.76 4.61
CA HIS A 39 14.72 -17.05 5.86
C HIS A 39 13.38 -16.35 6.14
N LEU A 40 12.80 -15.55 5.24
CA LEU A 40 11.41 -15.10 5.41
C LEU A 40 10.43 -16.20 4.95
N LYS A 41 10.08 -17.12 5.85
CA LYS A 41 9.09 -18.19 5.63
C LYS A 41 7.64 -17.68 5.48
N ASN A 42 7.38 -16.43 5.84
CA ASN A 42 6.04 -15.86 5.83
C ASN A 42 5.79 -15.00 4.59
N LYS A 43 4.68 -15.28 3.88
CA LYS A 43 4.16 -14.42 2.81
C LYS A 43 3.90 -13.04 3.42
N GLY A 44 4.78 -12.07 3.14
CA GLY A 44 4.67 -10.72 3.69
C GLY A 44 3.27 -10.11 3.46
N THR A 45 2.84 -9.24 4.37
CA THR A 45 1.54 -8.55 4.25
C THR A 45 1.70 -7.34 3.34
N LYS A 46 0.75 -7.11 2.43
CA LYS A 46 0.75 -5.92 1.56
C LYS A 46 0.26 -4.70 2.36
N ARG A 47 1.08 -3.67 2.46
CA ARG A 47 0.75 -2.44 3.19
C ARG A 47 0.95 -1.21 2.35
N VAL A 48 0.07 -0.24 2.57
CA VAL A 48 0.14 1.08 1.92
C VAL A 48 1.22 1.91 2.58
N LEU A 49 2.14 2.42 1.77
CA LEU A 49 3.23 3.28 2.20
C LEU A 49 2.89 4.76 2.02
N LYS A 50 2.18 5.08 0.93
CA LYS A 50 1.90 6.46 0.53
C LYS A 50 0.64 6.52 -0.30
N ILE A 51 -0.13 7.58 -0.14
CA ILE A 51 -1.27 7.91 -0.98
C ILE A 51 -1.06 9.35 -1.42
N GLU A 52 -0.94 9.57 -2.72
CA GLU A 52 -0.75 10.89 -3.31
C GLU A 52 -1.93 11.24 -4.19
N LYS A 53 -2.35 12.50 -4.18
CA LYS A 53 -3.35 12.98 -5.13
C LYS A 53 -2.63 13.46 -6.39
N GLU A 54 -2.82 12.72 -7.47
CA GLU A 54 -2.46 13.14 -8.82
C GLU A 54 -3.62 13.94 -9.45
N LYS A 55 -3.37 14.56 -10.60
CA LYS A 55 -4.32 15.48 -11.28
C LYS A 55 -5.77 14.98 -11.27
N SER A 56 -6.00 13.71 -11.59
CA SER A 56 -7.33 13.11 -11.69
C SER A 56 -7.54 11.83 -10.88
N TYR A 57 -6.53 11.35 -10.15
CA TYR A 57 -6.62 10.06 -9.43
C TYR A 57 -5.71 10.05 -8.20
N TYR A 58 -5.91 9.08 -7.30
CA TYR A 58 -5.02 8.83 -6.18
C TYR A 58 -3.99 7.74 -6.53
N LEU A 59 -2.71 8.06 -6.38
CA LEU A 59 -1.63 7.09 -6.52
C LEU A 59 -1.36 6.42 -5.18
N ILE A 60 -1.73 5.14 -5.06
CA ILE A 60 -1.54 4.34 -3.85
C ILE A 60 -0.26 3.53 -4.03
N THR A 61 0.77 3.92 -3.29
CA THR A 61 2.04 3.21 -3.23
C THR A 61 2.00 2.18 -2.12
N TRP A 62 2.34 0.92 -2.44
CA TRP A 62 2.34 -0.18 -1.47
C TRP A 62 3.57 -1.09 -1.61
N SER A 63 3.92 -1.78 -0.53
CA SER A 63 4.98 -2.79 -0.53
C SER A 63 4.59 -4.00 0.32
N PHE A 64 5.40 -5.06 0.23
CA PHE A 64 5.34 -6.15 1.20
C PHE A 64 6.09 -5.74 2.47
N GLN A 65 5.40 -5.84 3.61
CA GLN A 65 6.03 -5.87 4.92
C GLN A 65 6.20 -7.33 5.32
N TYR A 66 7.46 -7.74 5.41
CA TYR A 66 7.83 -9.04 5.95
C TYR A 66 8.05 -8.85 7.44
N ASN A 67 7.28 -9.54 8.26
CA ASN A 67 7.61 -9.63 9.68
C ASN A 67 8.80 -10.58 9.79
N SER A 68 9.92 -10.06 10.30
CA SER A 68 11.08 -10.85 10.70
C SER A 68 10.75 -11.76 11.86
#